data_AF-A0A523N4X0-F1
#
_entry.id   AF-A0A523N4X0-F1
#
_cell.length_a   1.000
_cell.length_b   1.000
_cell.length_c   1.000
_cell.angle_alpha   90.00
_cell.angle_beta   90.00
_cell.angle_gamma   90.00
#
_symmetry.space_group_name_H-M   'P 1'
#
loop_
_entity.id
_entity.type
_entity.pdbx_description
1 polymer ?
#
loop_
_entity_poly.entity_id
_entity_poly.type
_entity_poly.pdbx_seq_one_letter_code
_entity_poly.pdbx_strand_id
1 'polypeptide(L)'
;MVWIPAGTFTQGLDPTGELPSFISDRTSSKNAQPQHEMFLDAFYMDIHEVSYAEFLQFRPQAKYPEGRFNQPIRAISWYEADAYCLWLGKRLPTEFEWEKAARGRAGHRYVWGNEFQKENANFGKTVQPTGQYPNDVSEFEVFDLNGNVSEWTASGYLPYPGSTFKDPNFGQGYKVIRGGAINKREHGFLKEFALLAYRNFAPPQMRSWDTGFRCARSAPKASKTAS
;
A
#
# COMPACT_ATOMS: atom_id res chain seq x y z
N MET A 1 9.84 -2.61 12.52
CA MET A 1 9.82 -3.30 11.22
C MET A 1 9.72 -4.79 11.46
N VAL A 2 9.02 -5.49 10.58
CA VAL A 2 8.87 -6.96 10.55
C VAL A 2 9.62 -7.55 9.35
N TRP A 3 10.04 -8.80 9.47
CA TRP A 3 10.71 -9.54 8.40
C TRP A 3 9.67 -10.19 7.47
N ILE A 4 9.74 -9.85 6.18
CA ILE A 4 8.96 -10.52 5.14
C ILE A 4 9.90 -11.49 4.42
N PRO A 5 9.65 -12.82 4.48
CA PRO A 5 10.57 -13.80 3.94
C PRO A 5 10.64 -13.74 2.42
N ALA A 6 11.81 -14.13 1.88
CA ALA A 6 11.97 -14.34 0.44
C ALA A 6 11.01 -15.43 -0.03
N GLY A 7 10.57 -15.34 -1.28
CA GLY A 7 9.70 -16.35 -1.86
C GLY A 7 8.81 -15.83 -2.96
N THR A 8 8.24 -16.78 -3.70
CA THR A 8 7.23 -16.54 -4.73
C THR A 8 5.90 -16.21 -4.08
N PHE A 9 5.18 -15.24 -4.64
CA PHE A 9 3.80 -14.94 -4.30
C PHE A 9 3.02 -14.60 -5.55
N THR A 10 1.71 -14.79 -5.46
CA THR A 10 0.81 -14.48 -6.57
C THR A 10 0.39 -13.01 -6.51
N GLN A 11 0.85 -12.22 -7.47
CA GLN A 11 0.50 -10.81 -7.62
C GLN A 11 -0.71 -10.62 -8.53
N GLY A 12 -1.55 -9.63 -8.24
CA GLY A 12 -2.55 -9.11 -9.16
C GLY A 12 -3.89 -9.85 -9.09
N LEU A 13 -4.74 -9.58 -10.07
CA LEU A 13 -6.09 -10.13 -10.17
C LEU A 13 -6.22 -11.07 -11.37
N ASP A 14 -6.95 -12.17 -11.17
CA ASP A 14 -7.29 -13.11 -12.23
C ASP A 14 -8.19 -12.39 -13.26
N PRO A 15 -7.81 -12.38 -14.56
CA PRO A 15 -8.64 -11.79 -15.61
C PRO A 15 -9.97 -12.51 -15.85
N THR A 16 -10.09 -13.77 -15.43
CA THR A 16 -11.29 -14.61 -15.59
C THR A 16 -12.16 -14.69 -14.34
N GLY A 17 -11.65 -14.26 -13.20
CA GLY A 17 -12.43 -14.18 -11.98
C GLY A 17 -13.56 -13.16 -12.11
N GLU A 18 -14.64 -13.32 -11.34
CA GLU A 18 -15.70 -12.31 -11.25
C GLU A 18 -15.09 -10.97 -10.81
N LEU A 19 -14.89 -10.07 -11.78
CA LEU A 19 -14.66 -8.66 -11.50
C LEU A 19 -16.00 -8.07 -11.07
N PRO A 20 -16.10 -7.46 -9.88
CA PRO A 20 -17.35 -6.83 -9.44
C PRO A 20 -17.84 -5.84 -10.50
N SER A 21 -19.09 -6.05 -10.92
CA SER A 21 -19.67 -5.61 -12.20
C SER A 21 -19.87 -4.10 -12.36
N PHE A 22 -19.30 -3.30 -11.48
CA PHE A 22 -19.50 -1.88 -11.50
C PHE A 22 -18.24 -1.15 -11.94
N ILE A 23 -18.47 -0.40 -13.02
CA ILE A 23 -17.75 0.78 -13.47
C ILE A 23 -16.68 0.50 -14.55
N SER A 24 -16.50 1.54 -15.37
CA SER A 24 -15.45 1.82 -16.36
C SER A 24 -14.09 1.14 -16.17
N ASP A 25 -13.26 1.21 -17.22
CA ASP A 25 -11.88 0.73 -17.23
C ASP A 25 -10.98 1.22 -16.06
N ARG A 26 -11.33 2.33 -15.38
CA ARG A 26 -10.56 2.90 -14.25
C ARG A 26 -10.82 2.26 -12.89
N THR A 27 -11.89 1.50 -12.78
CA THR A 27 -12.47 0.99 -11.51
C THR A 27 -12.63 -0.52 -11.56
N SER A 28 -12.64 -1.09 -12.76
CA SER A 28 -12.62 -2.54 -13.01
C SER A 28 -11.30 -3.20 -12.62
N SER A 29 -10.37 -2.48 -11.96
CA SER A 29 -9.07 -3.00 -11.50
C SER A 29 -8.26 -3.74 -12.58
N LYS A 30 -8.53 -3.44 -13.87
CA LYS A 30 -7.86 -4.04 -15.03
C LYS A 30 -6.37 -3.73 -15.05
N ASN A 31 -5.97 -2.61 -14.45
CA ASN A 31 -4.56 -2.26 -14.28
C ASN A 31 -3.82 -3.19 -13.30
N ALA A 32 -4.52 -4.01 -12.50
CA ALA A 32 -3.95 -5.03 -11.63
C ALA A 32 -3.93 -6.43 -12.29
N GLN A 33 -4.23 -6.53 -13.59
CA GLN A 33 -4.24 -7.79 -14.35
C GLN A 33 -3.08 -7.87 -15.35
N PRO A 34 -2.64 -9.08 -15.72
CA PRO A 34 -3.09 -10.37 -15.20
C PRO A 34 -2.44 -10.71 -13.86
N GLN A 35 -3.06 -11.65 -13.16
CA GLN A 35 -2.43 -12.36 -12.07
C GLN A 35 -1.19 -13.10 -12.58
N HIS A 36 -0.09 -13.02 -11.83
CA HIS A 36 1.15 -13.71 -12.18
C HIS A 36 1.98 -14.02 -10.93
N GLU A 37 2.81 -15.07 -11.01
CA GLU A 37 3.76 -15.41 -9.96
C GLU A 37 5.00 -14.52 -10.05
N MET A 38 5.45 -14.02 -8.89
CA MET A 38 6.66 -13.22 -8.78
C MET A 38 7.48 -13.66 -7.58
N PHE A 39 8.78 -13.85 -7.76
CA PHE A 39 9.72 -14.04 -6.66
C PHE A 39 10.20 -12.68 -6.13
N LEU A 40 10.13 -12.49 -4.82
CA LEU A 40 10.75 -11.36 -4.13
C LEU A 40 11.78 -11.88 -3.13
N ASP A 41 12.95 -11.22 -3.11
CA ASP A 41 13.91 -11.35 -2.01
C ASP A 41 13.26 -10.97 -0.68
N ALA A 42 13.89 -11.37 0.41
CA ALA A 42 13.44 -10.97 1.73
C ALA A 42 13.66 -9.47 1.95
N PHE A 43 12.80 -8.86 2.74
CA PHE A 43 12.89 -7.46 3.11
C PHE A 43 12.26 -7.22 4.49
N TYR A 44 12.50 -6.04 5.03
CA TYR A 44 11.83 -5.54 6.22
C TYR A 44 10.79 -4.50 5.81
N MET A 45 9.63 -4.47 6.48
CA MET A 45 8.61 -3.43 6.32
C MET A 45 8.22 -2.86 7.67
N ASP A 46 7.90 -1.57 7.73
CA ASP A 46 7.33 -0.96 8.93
C ASP A 46 5.97 -1.62 9.28
N ILE A 47 5.77 -1.86 10.58
CA ILE A 47 4.58 -2.54 11.12
C ILE A 47 3.33 -1.69 10.88
N HIS A 48 3.47 -0.37 11.04
CA HIS A 48 2.42 0.62 10.86
C HIS A 48 2.84 1.64 9.79
N GLU A 49 1.89 2.42 9.30
CA GLU A 49 2.19 3.67 8.59
C GLU A 49 3.00 4.62 9.49
N VAL A 50 3.78 5.49 8.85
CA VAL A 50 4.49 6.55 9.58
C VAL A 50 3.48 7.50 10.22
N SER A 51 3.62 7.78 11.50
CA SER A 51 2.73 8.68 12.24
C SER A 51 3.13 10.15 12.10
N TYR A 52 2.21 11.07 12.44
CA TYR A 52 2.53 12.49 12.56
C TYR A 52 3.68 12.74 13.56
N ALA A 53 3.71 12.03 14.69
CA ALA A 53 4.76 12.16 15.70
C ALA A 53 6.14 11.80 15.16
N GLU A 54 6.24 10.69 14.43
CA GLU A 54 7.49 10.24 13.81
C GLU A 54 7.93 11.19 12.69
N PHE A 55 6.99 11.63 11.84
CA PHE A 55 7.31 12.56 10.76
C PHE A 55 7.78 13.93 11.25
N LEU A 56 7.28 14.40 12.40
CA LEU A 56 7.72 15.64 13.03
C LEU A 56 9.18 15.58 13.51
N GLN A 57 9.76 14.40 13.74
CA GLN A 57 11.19 14.29 14.03
C GLN A 57 12.04 14.63 12.79
N PHE A 58 11.55 14.30 11.60
CA PHE A 58 12.18 14.66 10.32
C PHE A 58 11.93 16.13 9.95
N ARG A 59 10.73 16.65 10.23
CA ARG A 59 10.35 18.05 9.94
C ARG A 59 9.78 18.76 11.18
N PRO A 60 10.63 19.15 12.14
CA PRO A 60 10.17 19.71 13.41
C PRO A 60 9.48 21.07 13.27
N GLN A 61 9.69 21.78 12.16
CA GLN A 61 9.06 23.07 11.88
C GLN A 61 7.69 22.95 11.19
N ALA A 62 7.27 21.74 10.82
CA ALA A 62 5.96 21.53 10.21
C ALA A 62 4.85 21.73 11.25
N LYS A 63 3.77 22.41 10.87
CA LYS A 63 2.59 22.64 11.71
C LYS A 63 1.44 21.77 11.24
N TYR A 64 0.98 20.87 12.09
CA TYR A 64 -0.17 20.01 11.85
C TYR A 64 -1.25 20.24 12.92
N PRO A 65 -2.53 19.97 12.62
CA PRO A 65 -3.59 20.08 13.61
C PRO A 65 -3.29 19.22 14.85
N GLU A 66 -3.59 19.77 16.03
CA GLU A 66 -3.42 19.08 17.30
C GLU A 66 -4.24 17.78 17.38
N GLY A 67 -3.81 16.84 18.22
CA GLY A 67 -4.54 15.58 18.46
C GLY A 67 -4.34 14.50 17.40
N ARG A 68 -3.37 14.64 16.49
CA ARG A 68 -3.11 13.67 15.40
C ARG A 68 -1.82 12.88 15.53
N PHE A 69 -1.09 13.02 16.63
CA PHE A 69 0.27 12.47 16.77
C PHE A 69 0.39 10.98 16.44
N ASN A 70 -0.60 10.17 16.82
CA ASN A 70 -0.61 8.72 16.57
C ASN A 70 -1.36 8.32 15.29
N GLN A 71 -1.94 9.27 14.56
CA GLN A 71 -2.53 9.00 13.24
C GLN A 71 -1.43 8.91 12.19
N PRO A 72 -1.65 8.16 11.10
CA PRO A 72 -0.74 8.17 9.97
C PRO A 72 -0.59 9.59 9.38
N ILE A 73 0.64 9.99 9.12
CA ILE A 73 0.94 11.20 8.37
C ILE A 73 0.35 11.08 6.97
N ARG A 74 -0.28 12.15 6.49
CA ARG A 74 -0.94 12.21 5.18
C ARG A 74 -0.90 13.62 4.61
N ALA A 75 -1.40 13.81 3.40
CA ALA A 75 -1.30 15.06 2.66
C ALA A 75 0.16 15.47 2.38
N ILE A 76 1.00 14.47 2.11
CA ILE A 76 2.40 14.65 1.72
C ILE A 76 2.63 14.10 0.31
N SER A 77 3.66 14.65 -0.35
CA SER A 77 4.07 14.18 -1.67
C SER A 77 4.86 12.88 -1.57
N TRP A 78 4.96 12.16 -2.68
CA TRP A 78 5.83 10.99 -2.80
C TRP A 78 7.28 11.35 -2.45
N TYR A 79 7.75 12.53 -2.86
CA TYR A 79 9.10 13.01 -2.56
C TYR A 79 9.34 13.21 -1.06
N GLU A 80 8.34 13.70 -0.32
CA GLU A 80 8.44 13.86 1.14
C GLU A 80 8.46 12.50 1.86
N ALA A 81 7.65 11.55 1.38
CA ALA A 81 7.62 10.19 1.89
C ALA A 81 8.97 9.47 1.65
N ASP A 82 9.50 9.57 0.43
CA ASP A 82 10.78 8.97 0.06
C ASP A 82 11.94 9.60 0.84
N ALA A 83 11.98 10.95 0.94
CA ALA A 83 12.99 11.65 1.72
C ALA A 83 12.98 11.27 3.20
N TYR A 84 11.80 11.07 3.80
CA TYR A 84 11.68 10.58 5.17
C TYR A 84 12.28 9.17 5.32
N CYS A 85 11.92 8.25 4.43
CA CYS A 85 12.47 6.89 4.50
C CYS A 85 13.99 6.89 4.30
N LEU A 86 14.52 7.69 3.36
CA LEU A 86 15.96 7.83 3.15
C LEU A 86 16.68 8.42 4.36
N TRP A 87 16.08 9.40 5.05
CA TRP A 87 16.64 9.98 6.28
C TRP A 87 16.82 8.93 7.39
N LEU A 88 15.95 7.91 7.44
CA LEU A 88 16.09 6.77 8.35
C LEU A 88 17.02 5.65 7.85
N GLY A 89 17.66 5.81 6.68
CA GLY A 89 18.41 4.73 6.03
C GLY A 89 17.51 3.58 5.54
N LYS A 90 16.24 3.89 5.25
CA LYS A 90 15.23 3.00 4.68
C LYS A 90 14.91 3.45 3.23
N ARG A 91 13.83 2.92 2.66
CA ARG A 91 13.23 3.33 1.38
C ARG A 91 11.71 3.15 1.44
N LEU A 92 10.98 3.64 0.45
CA LEU A 92 9.58 3.19 0.26
C LEU A 92 9.54 1.71 -0.16
N PRO A 93 8.49 0.95 0.21
CA PRO A 93 8.24 -0.37 -0.36
C PRO A 93 7.92 -0.23 -1.86
N THR A 94 8.32 -1.20 -2.65
CA THR A 94 7.73 -1.36 -3.99
C THR A 94 6.26 -1.78 -3.87
N GLU A 95 5.45 -1.57 -4.91
CA GLU A 95 4.07 -2.08 -4.91
C GLU A 95 3.99 -3.60 -4.76
N PHE A 96 5.04 -4.30 -5.23
CA PHE A 96 5.18 -5.75 -5.15
C PHE A 96 5.40 -6.21 -3.71
N GLU A 97 6.31 -5.55 -3.01
CA GLU A 97 6.59 -5.80 -1.59
C GLU A 97 5.38 -5.48 -0.72
N TRP A 98 4.71 -4.36 -0.99
CA TRP A 98 3.48 -3.98 -0.30
C TRP A 98 2.40 -5.05 -0.47
N GLU A 99 2.15 -5.50 -1.71
CA GLU A 99 1.12 -6.52 -1.98
C GLU A 99 1.46 -7.85 -1.31
N LYS A 100 2.71 -8.29 -1.37
CA LYS A 100 3.16 -9.52 -0.70
C LYS A 100 2.96 -9.42 0.81
N ALA A 101 3.35 -8.30 1.41
CA ALA A 101 3.19 -8.07 2.83
C ALA A 101 1.72 -8.07 3.28
N ALA A 102 0.82 -7.63 2.41
CA ALA A 102 -0.62 -7.57 2.70
C ALA A 102 -1.36 -8.88 2.45
N ARG A 103 -1.14 -9.52 1.30
CA ARG A 103 -1.92 -10.68 0.85
C ARG A 103 -1.47 -11.99 1.49
N GLY A 104 -0.28 -12.00 2.09
CA GLY A 104 0.31 -13.20 2.66
C GLY A 104 0.59 -14.27 1.60
N ARG A 105 0.89 -15.49 2.05
CA ARG A 105 1.18 -16.60 1.13
C ARG A 105 -0.06 -17.12 0.41
N ALA A 106 -1.22 -16.97 1.05
CA ALA A 106 -2.50 -17.44 0.53
C ALA A 106 -3.12 -16.51 -0.52
N GLY A 107 -2.53 -15.34 -0.79
CA GLY A 107 -3.00 -14.43 -1.83
C GLY A 107 -4.37 -13.82 -1.54
N HIS A 108 -4.69 -13.53 -0.27
CA HIS A 108 -6.01 -13.08 0.14
C HIS A 108 -6.47 -11.80 -0.57
N ARG A 109 -7.80 -11.62 -0.71
CA ARG A 109 -8.40 -10.40 -1.27
C ARG A 109 -8.34 -9.21 -0.30
N TYR A 110 -8.49 -9.49 1.00
CA TYR A 110 -8.35 -8.59 2.13
C TYR A 110 -7.39 -9.23 3.14
N VAL A 111 -6.83 -8.46 4.05
CA VAL A 111 -5.84 -8.95 5.02
C VAL A 111 -6.37 -10.14 5.83
N TRP A 112 -7.65 -10.09 6.22
CA TRP A 112 -8.34 -11.14 6.97
C TRP A 112 -8.93 -12.27 6.13
N GLY A 113 -8.76 -12.27 4.80
CA GLY A 113 -9.25 -13.34 3.93
C GLY A 113 -9.97 -12.87 2.68
N ASN A 114 -10.85 -13.71 2.15
CA ASN A 114 -11.49 -13.48 0.84
C ASN A 114 -12.88 -12.83 0.93
N GLU A 115 -13.48 -12.84 2.11
CA GLU A 115 -14.78 -12.25 2.38
C GLU A 115 -14.63 -10.86 2.99
N PHE A 116 -15.35 -9.89 2.44
CA PHE A 116 -15.29 -8.52 2.92
C PHE A 116 -15.97 -8.39 4.29
N GLN A 117 -15.26 -7.84 5.28
CA GLN A 117 -15.75 -7.56 6.62
C GLN A 117 -15.45 -6.10 6.94
N LYS A 118 -16.50 -5.28 7.08
CA LYS A 118 -16.36 -3.82 7.15
C LYS A 118 -15.72 -3.35 8.48
N GLU A 119 -15.95 -4.11 9.52
CA GLU A 119 -15.53 -3.88 10.90
C GLU A 119 -14.05 -4.16 11.14
N ASN A 120 -13.40 -4.93 10.25
CA ASN A 120 -12.03 -5.35 10.44
C ASN A 120 -11.01 -4.25 10.18
N ALA A 121 -11.40 -3.16 9.52
CA ALA A 121 -10.50 -2.10 9.07
C ALA A 121 -11.17 -0.73 9.12
N ASN A 122 -10.38 0.35 9.00
CA ASN A 122 -10.93 1.70 9.00
C ASN A 122 -11.48 2.11 7.62
N PHE A 123 -12.77 1.89 7.40
CA PHE A 123 -13.53 2.43 6.27
C PHE A 123 -14.47 3.58 6.67
N GLY A 124 -14.22 4.20 7.83
CA GLY A 124 -15.04 5.28 8.39
C GLY A 124 -14.89 6.62 7.66
N LYS A 125 -15.29 7.71 8.32
CA LYS A 125 -15.14 9.09 7.80
C LYS A 125 -13.88 9.80 8.31
N THR A 126 -13.20 9.22 9.29
CA THR A 126 -12.06 9.84 9.97
C THR A 126 -10.91 8.84 10.05
N VAL A 127 -9.70 9.34 9.80
CA VAL A 127 -8.47 8.59 10.03
C VAL A 127 -8.36 8.27 11.51
N GLN A 128 -7.94 7.06 11.82
CA GLN A 128 -7.74 6.57 13.18
C GLN A 128 -6.24 6.42 13.47
N PRO A 129 -5.82 6.45 14.74
CA PRO A 129 -4.51 5.99 15.17
C PRO A 129 -4.09 4.67 14.50
N THR A 130 -2.80 4.54 14.20
CA THR A 130 -2.24 3.29 13.68
C THR A 130 -2.40 2.16 14.70
N GLY A 131 -2.67 0.96 14.22
CA GLY A 131 -2.86 -0.25 15.01
C GLY A 131 -4.21 -0.35 15.73
N GLN A 132 -5.18 0.52 15.43
CA GLN A 132 -6.48 0.53 16.12
C GLN A 132 -7.38 -0.65 15.73
N TYR A 133 -7.14 -1.28 14.58
CA TYR A 133 -7.96 -2.38 14.06
C TYR A 133 -7.20 -3.71 14.15
N PRO A 134 -7.45 -4.53 15.20
CA PRO A 134 -6.66 -5.73 15.45
C PRO A 134 -6.89 -6.87 14.45
N ASN A 135 -7.92 -6.75 13.60
CA ASN A 135 -8.22 -7.71 12.54
C ASN A 135 -7.64 -7.31 11.18
N ASP A 136 -7.11 -6.08 11.03
CA ASP A 136 -6.38 -5.64 9.85
C ASP A 136 -4.88 -5.83 10.10
N VAL A 137 -4.49 -7.09 10.30
CA VAL A 137 -3.11 -7.53 10.55
C VAL A 137 -2.77 -8.68 9.61
N SER A 138 -1.75 -8.48 8.78
CA SER A 138 -1.34 -9.52 7.83
C SER A 138 -0.68 -10.71 8.50
N GLU A 139 -0.50 -11.80 7.74
CA GLU A 139 0.29 -12.98 8.15
C GLU A 139 1.68 -12.60 8.69
N PHE A 140 2.22 -11.45 8.26
CA PHE A 140 3.54 -10.96 8.64
C PHE A 140 3.50 -9.86 9.70
N GLU A 141 2.39 -9.71 10.43
CA GLU A 141 2.23 -8.72 11.51
C GLU A 141 2.32 -7.26 11.03
N VAL A 142 1.88 -6.99 9.80
CA VAL A 142 1.77 -5.63 9.27
C VAL A 142 0.33 -5.16 9.40
N PHE A 143 0.13 -4.02 10.05
CA PHE A 143 -1.17 -3.45 10.40
C PHE A 143 -1.66 -2.47 9.33
N ASP A 144 -2.98 -2.26 9.32
CA ASP A 144 -3.65 -1.16 8.61
C ASP A 144 -3.42 -1.16 7.09
N LEU A 145 -3.35 -2.35 6.48
CA LEU A 145 -3.13 -2.48 5.04
C LEU A 145 -4.45 -2.44 4.24
N ASN A 146 -5.60 -2.42 4.92
CA ASN A 146 -6.91 -2.21 4.33
C ASN A 146 -7.57 -0.91 4.87
N GLY A 147 -7.53 0.17 4.11
CA GLY A 147 -8.19 1.43 4.48
C GLY A 147 -7.29 2.35 5.32
N ASN A 148 -7.88 3.07 6.28
CA ASN A 148 -7.24 4.17 7.01
C ASN A 148 -6.68 5.28 6.09
N VAL A 149 -5.46 5.13 5.59
CA VAL A 149 -4.88 5.96 4.54
C VAL A 149 -4.30 5.10 3.42
N SER A 150 -4.35 5.62 2.20
CA SER A 150 -3.64 4.97 1.10
C SER A 150 -2.15 5.22 1.21
N GLU A 151 -1.32 4.35 0.65
CA GLU A 151 0.12 4.40 0.87
C GLU A 151 0.91 4.59 -0.42
N TRP A 152 1.79 5.58 -0.44
CA TRP A 152 2.79 5.74 -1.49
C TRP A 152 3.75 4.54 -1.55
N THR A 153 4.06 4.09 -2.77
CA THR A 153 5.08 3.06 -3.03
C THR A 153 6.21 3.62 -3.90
N ALA A 154 7.36 2.97 -3.93
CA ALA A 154 8.48 3.34 -4.79
C ALA A 154 8.19 3.14 -6.29
N SER A 155 7.24 2.25 -6.61
CA SER A 155 6.96 1.81 -7.97
C SER A 155 6.39 2.91 -8.86
N GLY A 156 6.90 2.98 -10.09
CA GLY A 156 6.25 3.74 -11.17
C GLY A 156 5.00 3.02 -11.66
N TYR A 157 4.02 3.77 -12.15
CA TYR A 157 2.81 3.19 -12.73
C TYR A 157 3.09 2.63 -14.12
N LEU A 158 3.25 1.30 -14.18
CA LEU A 158 3.54 0.52 -15.38
C LEU A 158 2.54 -0.64 -15.51
N PRO A 159 2.31 -1.14 -16.74
CA PRO A 159 1.51 -2.34 -16.95
C PRO A 159 2.22 -3.54 -16.30
N TYR A 160 1.44 -4.47 -15.76
CA TYR A 160 1.99 -5.76 -15.36
C TYR A 160 2.48 -6.56 -16.57
N PRO A 161 3.48 -7.45 -16.42
CA PRO A 161 3.89 -8.36 -17.47
C PRO A 161 2.69 -9.13 -18.03
N GLY A 162 2.55 -9.16 -19.35
CA GLY A 162 1.43 -9.84 -20.03
C GLY A 162 0.10 -9.08 -20.01
N SER A 163 0.03 -7.85 -19.46
CA SER A 163 -1.20 -7.06 -19.47
C SER A 163 -1.63 -6.62 -20.87
N THR A 164 -2.88 -6.91 -21.21
CA THR A 164 -3.55 -6.41 -22.42
C THR A 164 -4.18 -5.03 -22.20
N PHE A 165 -4.32 -4.61 -20.95
CA PHE A 165 -4.89 -3.33 -20.58
C PHE A 165 -4.02 -2.17 -21.08
N LYS A 166 -4.65 -1.18 -21.70
CA LYS A 166 -3.98 0.02 -22.21
C LYS A 166 -4.44 1.23 -21.41
N ASP A 167 -3.50 1.87 -20.73
CA ASP A 167 -3.72 3.10 -19.98
C ASP A 167 -2.73 4.16 -20.50
N PRO A 168 -3.18 5.34 -20.94
CA PRO A 168 -2.30 6.41 -21.39
C PRO A 168 -1.37 6.94 -20.29
N ASN A 169 -1.64 6.65 -19.01
CA ASN A 169 -0.81 7.09 -17.89
C ASN A 169 0.38 6.17 -17.61
N PHE A 170 0.44 4.98 -18.25
CA PHE A 170 1.57 4.09 -18.08
C PHE A 170 2.88 4.74 -18.55
N GLY A 171 3.90 4.67 -17.68
CA GLY A 171 5.23 5.24 -17.97
C GLY A 171 5.30 6.77 -17.94
N GLN A 172 4.21 7.48 -17.59
CA GLN A 172 4.16 8.95 -17.58
C GLN A 172 4.66 9.57 -16.26
N GLY A 173 5.47 8.85 -15.50
CA GLY A 173 6.05 9.35 -14.23
C GLY A 173 5.13 9.31 -13.01
N TYR A 174 3.93 8.73 -13.12
CA TYR A 174 3.05 8.48 -11.98
C TYR A 174 3.64 7.44 -11.02
N LYS A 175 3.29 7.55 -9.74
CA LYS A 175 3.67 6.62 -8.68
C LYS A 175 2.46 5.85 -8.19
N VAL A 176 2.68 4.57 -7.88
CA VAL A 176 1.61 3.68 -7.43
C VAL A 176 1.28 3.93 -5.96
N ILE A 177 -0.01 3.89 -5.66
CA ILE A 177 -0.61 4.01 -4.33
C ILE A 177 -1.43 2.74 -4.04
N ARG A 178 -1.33 2.20 -2.82
CA ARG A 178 -1.99 0.95 -2.39
C ARG A 178 -2.84 1.15 -1.12
N GLY A 179 -3.56 0.11 -0.69
CA GLY A 179 -4.30 0.03 0.60
C GLY A 179 -5.74 0.54 0.61
N GLY A 180 -6.09 1.49 -0.25
CA GLY A 180 -7.36 2.21 -0.11
C GLY A 180 -7.30 3.17 1.08
N ALA A 181 -8.38 3.90 1.38
CA ALA A 181 -8.40 4.84 2.51
C ALA A 181 -9.80 4.86 3.13
N ILE A 182 -9.97 5.67 4.17
CA ILE A 182 -11.30 6.02 4.69
C ILE A 182 -12.27 6.48 3.58
N ASN A 183 -13.56 6.28 3.81
CA ASN A 183 -14.59 6.62 2.85
C ASN A 183 -14.65 8.14 2.61
N LYS A 184 -14.70 8.52 1.32
CA LYS A 184 -14.59 9.91 0.87
C LYS A 184 -15.93 10.67 0.86
N ARG A 185 -17.11 10.03 0.73
CA ARG A 185 -18.43 10.72 0.60
C ARG A 185 -19.65 9.85 0.99
N GLU A 186 -20.83 10.46 1.05
CA GLU A 186 -22.15 9.84 1.31
C GLU A 186 -22.59 8.80 0.26
N HIS A 187 -21.95 8.74 -0.91
CA HIS A 187 -22.29 7.83 -2.02
C HIS A 187 -21.87 6.37 -1.82
N GLY A 188 -21.56 5.98 -0.58
CA GLY A 188 -21.23 4.60 -0.21
C GLY A 188 -19.75 4.26 -0.39
N PHE A 189 -19.32 3.27 0.39
CA PHE A 189 -17.99 2.65 0.29
C PHE A 189 -18.10 1.47 -0.67
N LEU A 190 -17.21 1.40 -1.67
CA LEU A 190 -17.06 0.25 -2.55
C LEU A 190 -15.93 -0.63 -2.02
N LYS A 191 -16.25 -1.88 -1.64
CA LYS A 191 -15.31 -2.86 -1.08
C LYS A 191 -14.16 -3.20 -2.04
N GLU A 192 -14.35 -2.95 -3.32
CA GLU A 192 -13.41 -3.13 -4.41
C GLU A 192 -12.19 -2.23 -4.27
N PHE A 193 -12.38 -1.03 -3.73
CA PHE A 193 -11.26 -0.12 -3.43
C PHE A 193 -10.43 -0.56 -2.22
N ALA A 194 -10.92 -1.55 -1.47
CA ALA A 194 -10.19 -2.21 -0.40
C ALA A 194 -9.60 -3.56 -0.84
N LEU A 195 -9.69 -3.97 -2.11
CA LEU A 195 -8.96 -5.15 -2.56
C LEU A 195 -7.45 -4.90 -2.43
N LEU A 196 -6.72 -5.86 -1.86
CA LEU A 196 -5.28 -5.75 -1.69
C LEU A 196 -4.50 -5.73 -3.01
N ALA A 197 -5.11 -6.14 -4.11
CA ALA A 197 -4.55 -5.99 -5.46
C ALA A 197 -4.90 -4.65 -6.11
N TYR A 198 -5.82 -3.85 -5.53
CA TYR A 198 -6.26 -2.59 -6.12
C TYR A 198 -5.09 -1.61 -6.23
N ARG A 199 -4.91 -1.06 -7.43
CA ARG A 199 -3.83 -0.11 -7.75
C ARG A 199 -4.43 1.25 -8.05
N ASN A 200 -4.10 2.22 -7.22
CA ASN A 200 -4.28 3.62 -7.55
C ASN A 200 -2.94 4.24 -7.97
N PHE A 201 -2.96 5.42 -8.56
CA PHE A 201 -1.75 6.11 -8.95
C PHE A 201 -1.95 7.63 -8.97
N ALA A 202 -0.86 8.36 -8.74
CA ALA A 202 -0.87 9.82 -8.77
C ALA A 202 0.51 10.38 -9.17
N PRO A 203 0.58 11.61 -9.71
CA PRO A 203 1.84 12.30 -9.90
C PRO A 203 2.57 12.45 -8.56
N PRO A 204 3.90 12.34 -8.52
CA PRO A 204 4.67 12.28 -7.28
C PRO A 204 4.57 13.57 -6.43
N GLN A 205 4.25 14.71 -7.03
CA GLN A 205 4.04 15.99 -6.35
C GLN A 205 2.67 16.13 -5.68
N MET A 206 1.71 15.23 -5.98
CA MET A 206 0.37 15.32 -5.43
C MET A 206 0.40 15.14 -3.91
N ARG A 207 -0.40 15.93 -3.20
CA ARG A 207 -0.58 15.85 -1.75
C ARG A 207 -2.02 15.51 -1.40
N SER A 208 -2.39 14.27 -1.60
CA SER A 208 -3.76 13.81 -1.32
C SER A 208 -4.00 13.71 0.18
N TRP A 209 -5.12 14.26 0.63
CA TRP A 209 -5.47 14.37 2.05
C TRP A 209 -5.60 13.02 2.76
N ASP A 210 -5.71 11.93 2.03
CA ASP A 210 -5.93 10.55 2.48
C ASP A 210 -4.77 9.62 2.10
N THR A 211 -3.65 10.15 1.62
CA THR A 211 -2.47 9.36 1.23
C THR A 211 -1.31 9.64 2.19
N GLY A 212 -0.87 8.59 2.87
CA GLY A 212 0.32 8.50 3.69
C GLY A 212 1.34 7.53 3.10
N PHE A 213 2.09 6.83 3.95
CA PHE A 213 3.11 5.87 3.55
C PHE A 213 3.64 5.06 4.75
N ARG A 214 4.35 3.98 4.44
CA ARG A 214 5.25 3.27 5.37
C ARG A 214 6.59 3.04 4.71
N CYS A 215 7.65 2.76 5.48
CA CYS A 215 8.96 2.45 4.92
C CYS A 215 9.22 0.94 4.85
N ALA A 216 10.18 0.57 4.02
CA ALA A 216 10.76 -0.75 3.87
C ALA A 216 12.29 -0.67 3.82
N ARG A 217 12.96 -1.81 4.03
CA ARG A 217 14.41 -1.93 3.94
C ARG A 217 14.77 -3.28 3.36
N SER A 218 15.67 -3.31 2.39
CA SER A 218 16.15 -4.58 1.81
C SER A 218 16.84 -5.44 2.87
N ALA A 219 16.68 -6.75 2.79
CA ALA A 219 17.47 -7.66 3.63
C ALA A 219 18.96 -7.58 3.25
N PRO A 220 19.88 -7.79 4.20
CA PRO A 220 21.29 -8.00 3.88
C PRO A 220 21.41 -9.16 2.88
N LYS A 221 22.10 -8.95 1.76
CA LYS A 221 22.44 -10.07 0.87
C LYS A 221 23.36 -11.00 1.65
N ALA A 222 23.04 -12.30 1.70
CA ALA A 222 23.94 -13.28 2.27
C ALA A 222 25.32 -13.14 1.59
N SER A 223 26.37 -12.93 2.38
CA SER A 223 27.72 -12.91 1.84
C SER A 223 27.97 -14.24 1.16
N LYS A 224 28.28 -14.23 -0.13
CA LYS A 224 28.84 -15.41 -0.78
C LYS A 224 30.16 -15.70 -0.06
N THR A 225 30.16 -16.65 0.87
CA THR A 225 31.40 -17.24 1.36
C THR A 225 32.07 -17.84 0.14
N ALA A 226 33.16 -17.20 -0.30
CA ALA A 226 34.03 -17.74 -1.31
C ALA A 226 34.47 -19.14 -0.85
N SER A 227 34.14 -20.14 -1.66
CA SER A 227 34.65 -21.51 -1.52
C SER A 227 36.08 -21.58 -2.02
#